data_AF-A0A5K1HHE7-F1
#
_entry.id   AF-A0A5K1HHE7-F1
#
_cell.length_a   1.000
_cell.length_b   1.000
_cell.length_c   1.000
_cell.angle_alpha   90.00
_cell.angle_beta   90.00
_cell.angle_gamma   90.00
#
_symmetry.space_group_name_H-M   'P 1'
#
loop_
_entity.id
_entity.type
_entity.pdbx_description
1 polymer ?
#
loop_
_entity_poly.entity_id
_entity_poly.type
_entity_poly.pdbx_seq_one_letter_code
_entity_poly.pdbx_strand_id
1 'polypeptide(L)'
;MSQEIVIRDLKPDNFIVDEKGYLKLVSFGSAKIINQHHKTNTVIGTPHYMAPEIILGKEYNELVDLWSVGVMLFEFMVGELPFGGNTENPYDIYESIIQGNVEFPRNFKDRRAKKLI
;
A
#
# COMPACT_ATOMS: atom_id res chain seq x y z
N MET A 1 -15.61 -8.73 1.24
CA MET A 1 -15.51 -7.62 0.27
C MET A 1 -16.58 -7.89 -0.80
N SER A 2 -17.53 -6.98 -1.00
CA SER A 2 -18.75 -7.25 -1.77
C SER A 2 -18.80 -6.60 -3.16
N GLN A 3 -17.70 -6.01 -3.62
CA GLN A 3 -17.48 -5.65 -5.03
C GLN A 3 -16.02 -5.96 -5.37
N GLU A 4 -15.77 -6.62 -6.50
CA GLU A 4 -14.43 -6.98 -6.95
C GLU A 4 -13.79 -5.74 -7.60
N ILE A 5 -13.57 -4.73 -6.76
CA ILE A 5 -12.91 -3.48 -7.10
C ILE A 5 -11.54 -3.51 -6.44
N VAL A 6 -10.52 -3.22 -7.23
CA VAL A 6 -9.16 -2.95 -6.74
C VAL A 6 -8.87 -1.46 -6.91
N ILE A 7 -8.37 -0.79 -5.87
CA ILE A 7 -8.11 0.66 -5.86
C ILE A 7 -6.73 0.97 -6.45
N ARG A 8 -5.69 0.20 -6.10
CA ARG A 8 -4.32 0.27 -6.65
C ARG A 8 -3.54 1.56 -6.37
N ASP A 9 -4.09 2.46 -5.57
CA ASP A 9 -3.41 3.70 -5.15
C ASP A 9 -3.87 4.12 -3.75
N LEU A 10 -3.93 3.18 -2.80
CA LEU A 10 -4.19 3.54 -1.40
C LEU A 10 -2.94 4.15 -0.78
N LYS A 11 -3.06 5.40 -0.33
CA LYS A 11 -2.05 6.18 0.38
C LYS A 11 -2.72 7.29 1.19
N PRO A 12 -2.05 7.87 2.20
CA PRO A 12 -2.65 8.89 3.05
C PRO A 12 -3.22 10.09 2.27
N ASP A 13 -2.55 10.55 1.21
CA ASP A 13 -2.98 11.70 0.38
C ASP A 13 -4.34 11.50 -0.29
N ASN A 14 -4.74 10.25 -0.49
CA ASN A 14 -6.00 9.91 -1.15
C ASN A 14 -7.17 9.81 -0.16
N PHE A 15 -6.93 10.05 1.15
CA PHE A 15 -7.96 10.13 2.16
C PHE A 15 -8.15 11.56 2.66
N ILE A 16 -9.40 11.95 2.88
CA ILE A 16 -9.76 13.16 3.63
C ILE A 16 -10.46 12.77 4.93
N VAL A 17 -10.42 13.66 5.91
CA VAL A 17 -11.15 13.51 7.17
C VAL A 17 -12.43 14.34 7.09
N ASP A 18 -13.59 13.71 7.30
CA ASP A 18 -14.86 14.42 7.35
C ASP A 18 -15.05 15.19 8.68
N GLU A 19 -16.11 15.99 8.75
CA GLU A 19 -16.45 16.79 9.94
C GLU A 19 -16.68 15.98 11.23
N LYS A 20 -16.86 14.66 11.11
CA LYS A 20 -17.06 13.72 12.23
C LYS A 20 -15.79 12.94 12.56
N GLY A 21 -14.69 13.19 11.85
CA GLY A 21 -13.41 12.52 12.05
C GLY A 21 -13.26 11.19 11.29
N TYR A 22 -14.16 10.84 10.37
CA TYR A 22 -14.03 9.61 9.58
C TYR A 22 -13.23 9.83 8.30
N LEU A 23 -12.41 8.85 7.96
CA LEU A 23 -11.69 8.82 6.68
C LEU A 23 -12.66 8.60 5.51
N LYS A 24 -12.47 9.36 4.43
CA LYS A 24 -13.14 9.20 3.13
C LYS A 24 -12.09 9.09 2.04
N LEU A 25 -12.14 8.02 1.26
CA LEU A 25 -11.31 7.88 0.06
C LEU A 25 -11.86 8.82 -1.03
N VAL A 26 -10.99 9.62 -1.65
CA VAL A 26 -11.39 10.63 -2.66
C VAL A 26 -10.81 10.40 -4.04
N SER A 27 -9.82 9.51 -4.18
CA SER A 27 -9.16 9.23 -5.46
C SER A 27 -9.47 7.81 -5.93
N PHE A 28 -10.11 7.71 -7.08
CA PHE A 28 -10.48 6.44 -7.73
C PHE A 28 -9.90 6.33 -9.15
N GLY A 29 -8.95 7.19 -9.54
CA GLY A 29 -8.37 7.20 -10.90
C GLY A 29 -7.64 5.90 -11.25
N SER A 30 -7.10 5.21 -10.24
CA SER A 30 -6.49 3.90 -10.36
C SER A 30 -7.46 2.75 -10.08
N ALA A 31 -8.71 3.01 -9.71
CA ALA A 31 -9.64 1.93 -9.37
C ALA A 31 -10.04 1.12 -10.62
N LYS A 32 -10.29 -0.17 -10.45
CA LYS A 32 -10.72 -1.07 -11.53
C LYS A 32 -11.64 -2.17 -11.02
N ILE A 33 -12.71 -2.43 -11.75
CA ILE A 33 -13.59 -3.58 -11.54
C ILE A 33 -12.95 -4.81 -12.21
N ILE A 34 -12.76 -5.91 -11.47
CA ILE A 34 -12.09 -7.13 -11.92
C ILE A 34 -13.03 -8.35 -12.03
N ASN A 35 -14.35 -8.13 -12.03
CA ASN A 35 -15.36 -9.19 -11.83
C ASN A 35 -15.29 -10.42 -12.76
N GLN A 36 -14.82 -10.28 -14.00
CA GLN A 36 -14.85 -11.39 -14.98
C GLN A 36 -13.59 -12.25 -14.97
N HIS A 37 -12.47 -11.68 -14.54
CA HIS A 37 -11.16 -12.33 -14.59
C HIS A 37 -10.56 -12.53 -13.19
N HIS A 38 -11.19 -11.96 -12.15
CA HIS A 38 -10.72 -11.88 -10.77
C HIS A 38 -9.32 -11.26 -10.59
N LYS A 39 -8.68 -10.82 -11.68
CA LYS A 39 -7.30 -10.35 -11.74
C LYS A 39 -7.08 -9.29 -12.80
N THR A 40 -5.98 -8.57 -12.67
CA THR A 40 -5.43 -7.60 -13.62
C THR A 40 -3.90 -7.59 -13.51
N ASN A 41 -3.19 -7.00 -14.46
CA ASN A 41 -1.72 -7.01 -14.50
C ASN A 41 -1.08 -5.64 -14.86
N THR A 42 -1.89 -4.59 -14.96
CA THR A 42 -1.38 -3.23 -15.25
C THR A 42 -0.49 -2.74 -14.10
N VAL A 43 0.73 -2.34 -14.40
CA VAL A 43 1.63 -1.71 -13.42
C VAL A 43 1.21 -0.26 -13.23
N ILE A 44 0.63 0.06 -12.07
CA ILE A 44 0.14 1.40 -11.72
C ILE A 44 0.12 1.56 -10.19
N GLY A 45 0.27 2.79 -9.71
CA GLY A 45 0.20 3.14 -8.30
C GLY A 45 1.29 4.14 -7.91
N THR A 46 1.31 4.52 -6.64
CA THR A 46 2.38 5.33 -6.06
C THR A 46 3.49 4.41 -5.55
N PRO A 47 4.77 4.58 -5.97
CA PRO A 47 5.83 3.60 -5.79
C PRO A 47 5.94 2.97 -4.38
N HIS A 48 5.95 3.79 -3.34
CA HIS A 48 6.11 3.34 -1.94
C HIS A 48 4.98 2.42 -1.44
N TYR A 49 3.79 2.49 -2.03
CA TYR A 49 2.60 1.77 -1.59
C TYR A 49 2.25 0.59 -2.50
N MET A 50 3.01 0.38 -3.57
CA MET A 50 2.77 -0.70 -4.52
C MET A 50 3.17 -2.06 -3.95
N ALA A 51 2.32 -3.07 -4.16
CA ALA A 51 2.63 -4.45 -3.81
C ALA A 51 3.70 -5.03 -4.75
N PRO A 52 4.56 -5.95 -4.27
CA PRO A 52 5.64 -6.54 -5.07
C PRO A 52 5.14 -7.22 -6.34
N GLU A 53 3.96 -7.85 -6.33
CA GLU A 53 3.34 -8.46 -7.51
C GLU A 53 2.94 -7.45 -8.58
N ILE A 54 2.58 -6.20 -8.22
CA ILE A 54 2.34 -5.13 -9.19
C ILE A 54 3.67 -4.72 -9.82
N ILE A 55 4.71 -4.51 -9.01
CA ILE A 55 6.05 -4.11 -9.47
C ILE A 55 6.64 -5.15 -10.44
N LEU A 56 6.44 -6.43 -10.14
CA LEU A 56 6.90 -7.55 -10.97
C LEU A 56 6.01 -7.79 -12.22
N GLY A 57 4.97 -6.99 -12.43
CA GLY A 57 4.04 -7.14 -13.57
C GLY A 57 3.27 -8.46 -13.56
N LYS A 58 3.10 -9.09 -12.39
CA LYS A 58 2.33 -10.33 -12.24
C LYS A 58 0.84 -10.01 -12.26
N GLU A 59 0.02 -11.03 -12.47
CA GLU A 59 -1.41 -10.89 -12.23
C GLU A 59 -1.70 -10.75 -10.74
N TYR A 60 -2.57 -9.81 -10.39
CA TYR A 60 -2.94 -9.50 -9.02
C TYR A 60 -4.44 -9.20 -8.91
N ASN A 61 -4.94 -9.22 -7.68
CA ASN A 61 -6.34 -8.95 -7.34
C ASN A 61 -6.43 -7.86 -6.25
N GLU A 62 -7.56 -7.76 -5.56
CA GLU A 62 -7.80 -6.78 -4.50
C GLU A 62 -6.85 -6.88 -3.28
N LEU A 63 -6.10 -7.99 -3.13
CA LEU A 63 -5.15 -8.15 -2.02
C LEU A 63 -3.99 -7.15 -2.04
N VAL A 64 -3.68 -6.57 -3.21
CA VAL A 64 -2.69 -5.50 -3.32
C VAL A 64 -3.08 -4.26 -2.50
N ASP A 65 -4.38 -4.03 -2.31
CA ASP A 65 -4.86 -2.92 -1.49
C ASP A 65 -4.59 -3.19 0.01
N LEU A 66 -4.58 -4.46 0.44
CA LEU A 66 -4.18 -4.83 1.82
C LEU A 66 -2.69 -4.61 2.06
N TRP A 67 -1.84 -4.84 1.04
CA TRP A 67 -0.43 -4.47 1.11
C TRP A 67 -0.27 -2.97 1.34
N SER A 68 -0.94 -2.13 0.53
CA SER A 68 -0.90 -0.68 0.69
C SER A 68 -1.41 -0.23 2.07
N VAL A 69 -2.43 -0.89 2.61
CA VAL A 69 -2.89 -0.67 4.00
C VAL A 69 -1.80 -1.01 5.02
N GLY A 70 -1.06 -2.11 4.83
CA GLY A 70 0.09 -2.46 5.68
C GLY A 70 1.17 -1.37 5.67
N VAL A 71 1.51 -0.84 4.49
CA VAL A 71 2.44 0.28 4.35
C VAL A 71 1.95 1.53 5.09
N MET A 72 0.68 1.91 4.92
CA MET A 72 0.09 3.05 5.65
C MET A 72 0.08 2.83 7.16
N LEU A 73 -0.23 1.62 7.63
CA LEU A 73 -0.22 1.30 9.06
C LEU A 73 1.20 1.41 9.64
N PHE A 74 2.22 0.96 8.91
CA PHE A 74 3.60 1.17 9.30
C PHE A 74 3.90 2.66 9.41
N GLU A 75 3.60 3.44 8.38
CA GLU A 75 3.84 4.88 8.34
C GLU A 75 3.14 5.62 9.50
N PHE A 76 1.89 5.31 9.80
CA PHE A 76 1.15 5.95 10.90
C PHE A 76 1.72 5.62 12.28
N MET A 77 2.27 4.42 12.45
CA MET A 77 2.77 3.94 13.75
C MET A 77 4.24 4.29 13.97
N VAL A 78 5.02 4.40 12.90
CA VAL A 78 6.48 4.58 12.93
C VAL A 78 6.87 6.02 12.56
N GLY A 79 6.09 6.69 11.72
CA GLY A 79 6.36 8.04 11.20
C GLY A 79 7.23 8.05 9.94
N GLU A 80 7.67 6.89 9.46
CA GLU A 80 8.51 6.70 8.28
C GLU A 80 7.95 5.56 7.42
N LEU A 81 8.30 5.51 6.14
CA LEU A 81 7.90 4.42 5.24
C LEU A 81 8.75 3.15 5.49
N PRO A 82 8.17 1.94 5.33
CA PRO A 82 8.89 0.68 5.56
C PRO A 82 9.93 0.34 4.48
N PHE A 83 9.79 0.93 3.29
CA PHE A 83 10.64 0.65 2.11
C PHE A 83 11.10 1.95 1.46
N GLY A 84 12.24 1.91 0.78
CA GLY A 84 12.79 3.05 0.03
C GLY A 84 13.59 4.06 0.86
N GLY A 85 13.46 4.06 2.20
CA GLY A 85 14.19 4.99 3.06
C GLY A 85 13.93 6.44 2.64
N ASN A 86 15.00 7.18 2.31
CA ASN A 86 14.91 8.58 1.85
C ASN A 86 15.08 8.75 0.34
N THR A 87 15.07 7.67 -0.45
CA THR A 87 15.22 7.78 -1.91
C THR A 87 13.91 8.20 -2.57
N GLU A 88 14.00 9.09 -3.56
CA GLU A 88 12.88 9.43 -4.44
C GLU A 88 12.90 8.62 -5.73
N ASN A 89 13.98 7.87 -5.98
CA ASN A 89 14.13 7.05 -7.18
C ASN A 89 13.21 5.81 -7.10
N PRO A 90 12.22 5.67 -8.01
CA PRO A 90 11.31 4.54 -7.99
C PRO A 90 11.99 3.18 -8.07
N TYR A 91 13.13 3.06 -8.78
CA TYR A 91 13.82 1.78 -8.92
C TYR A 91 14.39 1.28 -7.59
N ASP A 92 14.97 2.17 -6.78
CA ASP A 92 15.52 1.83 -5.47
C ASP A 92 14.40 1.45 -4.49
N ILE A 93 13.26 2.15 -4.56
CA ILE A 93 12.05 1.82 -3.80
C ILE A 93 11.54 0.43 -4.19
N TYR A 94 11.45 0.14 -5.48
CA TYR A 94 11.00 -1.16 -5.99
C TYR A 94 11.92 -2.29 -5.53
N GLU A 95 13.23 -2.09 -5.58
CA GLU A 95 14.19 -3.09 -5.09
C GLU A 95 13.98 -3.37 -3.60
N SER A 96 13.83 -2.32 -2.78
CA SER A 96 13.55 -2.44 -1.34
C SER A 96 12.24 -3.20 -1.07
N ILE A 97 11.17 -2.90 -1.81
CA ILE A 97 9.88 -3.60 -1.71
C ILE A 97 10.01 -5.08 -2.07
N ILE A 98 10.73 -5.41 -3.16
CA ILE A 98 10.92 -6.79 -3.61
C ILE A 98 11.76 -7.59 -2.60
N GLN A 99 12.76 -6.97 -1.97
CA GLN A 99 13.55 -7.60 -0.90
C GLN A 99 12.69 -7.88 0.34
N GLY A 100 11.71 -7.01 0.65
CA GLY A 100 10.71 -7.24 1.69
C GLY A 100 11.24 -7.14 3.12
N ASN A 101 12.43 -6.58 3.32
CA ASN A 101 13.04 -6.42 4.65
C ASN A 101 12.45 -5.17 5.33
N VAL A 102 11.57 -5.37 6.31
CA VAL A 102 11.00 -4.30 7.13
C VAL A 102 11.77 -4.18 8.44
N GLU A 103 12.30 -3.00 8.72
CA GLU A 103 13.00 -2.70 9.99
C GLU A 103 12.17 -1.77 10.87
N PHE A 104 11.88 -2.21 12.10
CA PHE A 104 11.21 -1.36 13.08
C PHE A 104 12.25 -0.62 13.94
N PRO A 105 12.05 0.68 14.22
CA PRO A 105 12.90 1.42 15.14
C PRO A 105 12.99 0.76 16.52
N ARG A 106 14.15 0.88 17.19
CA ARG A 106 14.41 0.24 18.50
C ARG A 106 13.42 0.67 19.59
N ASN A 107 12.90 1.89 19.49
CA ASN A 107 11.91 2.45 20.40
C ASN A 107 10.46 1.99 20.10
N PHE A 108 10.20 1.36 18.95
CA PHE A 108 8.88 0.80 18.64
C PHE A 108 8.66 -0.49 19.44
N LYS A 109 7.87 -0.41 20.51
CA LYS A 109 7.69 -1.51 21.49
C LYS A 109 6.36 -2.27 21.38
N ASP A 110 5.42 -1.79 20.58
CA ASP A 110 4.11 -2.44 20.43
C ASP A 110 4.24 -3.76 19.65
N ARG A 111 4.19 -4.87 20.38
CA ARG A 111 4.31 -6.23 19.81
C ARG A 111 3.11 -6.63 18.98
N ARG A 112 1.92 -6.09 19.26
CA ARG A 112 0.71 -6.42 18.49
C ARG A 112 0.78 -5.72 17.14
N ALA A 113 1.18 -4.45 17.13
CA ALA A 113 1.40 -3.70 15.90
C ALA A 113 2.47 -4.38 15.03
N LYS A 114 3.64 -4.75 15.59
CA LYS A 114 4.70 -5.49 14.86
C LYS A 114 4.29 -6.85 14.29
N LYS A 115 3.23 -7.46 14.83
CA LYS A 115 2.73 -8.76 14.34
C LYS A 115 1.67 -8.57 13.25
N LEU A 116 0.96 -7.45 13.28
CA LEU A 116 -0.08 -7.11 12.32
C LEU A 116 0.49 -6.51 11.05
N ILE A 117 1.47 -5.60 11.21
CA ILE A 117 2.29 -5.00 10.16
C ILE A 117 3.35 -6.01 9.75
#